data_AF-A0A929T6Y8-F1
#
_entry.id   AF-A0A929T6Y8-F1
#
_cell.length_a   1.000
_cell.length_b   1.000
_cell.length_c   1.000
_cell.angle_alpha   90.00
_cell.angle_beta   90.00
_cell.angle_gamma   90.00
#
_symmetry.space_group_name_H-M   'P 1'
#
loop_
_entity.id
_entity.type
_entity.pdbx_description
1 polymer ?
#
loop_
_entity_poly.entity_id
_entity_poly.type
_entity_poly.pdbx_seq_one_letter_code
_entity_poly.pdbx_strand_id
1 'polypeptide(L)'
;MQIRREMIASSYLRGSTREREEMSRSQGVFIPARGNISNKKKASAKARKGSGKGGTLSGRNRRKEGAPGGESQPLHFVSEEGFDLYVGKNNYQNDQVTFHIADREDWWFHAKKIPGSHVILKSGGREVTDRAFEEAASLAAYYSSGRDQKKVEVDYLQQKNVKKPSGAKPGFVVYYTNYSMVAETDLTGLKQV
;
A
#
# COMPACT_ATOMS: atom_id res chain seq x y z
N MET A 1 -18.33 1.75 -23.39
CA MET A 1 -19.09 1.43 -22.17
C MET A 1 -18.70 2.51 -21.18
N GLN A 2 -19.53 3.54 -20.98
CA GLN A 2 -19.11 4.71 -20.21
C GLN A 2 -18.75 4.28 -18.78
N ILE A 3 -17.49 4.43 -18.36
CA ILE A 3 -17.12 4.23 -16.95
C ILE A 3 -18.08 5.09 -16.14
N ARG A 4 -18.95 4.43 -15.37
CA ARG A 4 -19.85 5.12 -14.46
C ARG A 4 -18.97 5.79 -13.41
N ARG A 5 -18.68 7.07 -13.61
CA ARG A 5 -18.13 7.99 -12.61
C ARG A 5 -19.19 8.29 -11.54
N GLU A 6 -19.88 7.27 -11.04
CA GLU A 6 -20.69 7.43 -9.85
C GLU A 6 -19.70 7.68 -8.72
N MET A 7 -19.53 8.96 -8.34
CA MET A 7 -18.93 9.31 -7.06
C MET A 7 -19.77 8.65 -5.99
N ILE A 8 -19.35 7.47 -5.54
CA ILE A 8 -19.67 7.06 -4.19
C ILE A 8 -18.72 7.89 -3.33
N ALA A 9 -19.10 9.15 -3.09
CA ALA A 9 -18.57 9.87 -1.96
C ALA A 9 -18.83 8.97 -0.77
N SER A 10 -17.77 8.31 -0.30
CA SER A 10 -17.78 7.47 0.87
C SER A 10 -18.63 8.20 1.90
N SER A 11 -19.76 7.64 2.31
CA SER A 11 -20.79 8.27 3.15
C SER A 11 -20.31 8.64 4.57
N TYR A 12 -18.99 8.69 4.76
CA TYR A 12 -18.20 8.81 5.98
C TYR A 12 -17.95 10.26 6.41
N LEU A 13 -18.92 11.16 6.22
CA LEU A 13 -18.73 12.58 6.56
C LEU A 13 -19.60 13.11 7.69
N ARG A 14 -20.13 12.26 8.59
CA ARG A 14 -20.67 12.74 9.87
C ARG A 14 -20.50 11.75 11.01
N GLY A 15 -19.28 11.65 11.55
CA GLY A 15 -19.27 11.36 12.98
C GLY A 15 -17.95 11.32 13.71
N SER A 16 -18.14 11.11 15.00
CA SER A 16 -17.25 11.51 16.08
C SER A 16 -15.99 10.66 16.14
N THR A 17 -15.03 11.07 16.98
CA THR A 17 -13.81 10.29 17.31
C THR A 17 -14.09 8.81 17.63
N ARG A 18 -15.27 8.50 18.19
CA ARG A 18 -15.72 7.15 18.54
C ARG A 18 -15.96 6.25 17.32
N GLU A 19 -16.46 6.79 16.21
CA GLU A 19 -16.70 6.02 14.99
C GLU A 19 -15.39 5.66 14.28
N ARG A 20 -14.35 6.49 14.44
CA ARG A 20 -13.00 6.17 13.94
C ARG A 20 -12.37 5.01 14.72
N GLU A 21 -12.62 4.93 16.03
CA GLU A 21 -12.15 3.82 16.87
C GLU A 21 -12.92 2.52 16.59
N GLU A 22 -14.22 2.59 16.34
CA GLU A 22 -15.03 1.43 15.93
C GLU A 22 -14.64 0.89 14.56
N MET A 23 -14.34 1.78 13.60
CA MET A 23 -13.84 1.41 12.29
C MET A 23 -12.43 0.81 12.32
N SER A 24 -11.56 1.34 13.20
CA SER A 24 -10.26 0.73 13.52
C SER A 24 -10.45 -0.71 14.00
N ARG A 25 -11.41 -0.94 14.92
CA ARG A 25 -11.72 -2.28 15.47
C ARG A 25 -12.35 -3.23 14.45
N SER A 26 -13.27 -2.76 13.60
CA SER A 26 -13.94 -3.61 12.59
C SER A 26 -13.02 -4.02 11.43
N GLN A 27 -11.99 -3.23 11.15
CA GLN A 27 -10.96 -3.53 10.16
C GLN A 27 -9.69 -4.18 10.76
N GLY A 28 -9.67 -4.47 12.07
CA GLY A 28 -8.52 -5.09 12.76
C GLY A 28 -7.26 -4.21 12.82
N VAL A 29 -7.41 -2.90 12.66
CA VAL A 29 -6.32 -1.91 12.69
C VAL A 29 -6.28 -1.26 14.07
N PHE A 30 -5.10 -1.02 14.64
CA PHE A 30 -4.93 -0.27 15.88
C PHE A 30 -4.40 1.13 15.56
N ILE A 31 -5.20 2.17 15.81
CA ILE A 31 -4.79 3.58 15.72
C ILE A 31 -4.68 4.11 17.16
N PRO A 32 -3.47 4.44 17.67
CA PRO A 32 -3.37 5.09 18.96
C PRO A 32 -3.94 6.52 18.88
N ALA A 33 -4.78 6.88 19.85
CA ALA A 33 -5.27 8.25 19.99
C ALA A 33 -4.10 9.23 20.15
N ARG A 34 -4.22 10.43 19.57
CA ARG A 34 -3.21 11.49 19.68
C ARG A 34 -3.06 11.93 21.14
N GLY A 35 -2.08 11.37 21.84
CA GLY A 35 -1.58 11.88 23.12
C GLY A 35 -0.38 12.80 22.89
N ASN A 36 -0.43 13.98 23.49
CA ASN A 36 0.65 14.99 23.50
C ASN A 36 2.01 14.36 23.81
N ILE A 37 2.96 14.49 22.88
CA ILE A 37 4.38 14.20 23.14
C ILE A 37 4.97 15.46 23.78
N SER A 38 4.79 15.60 25.08
CA SER A 38 5.51 16.57 25.92
C SER A 38 6.40 15.84 26.93
N ASN A 39 7.65 15.67 26.52
CA ASN A 39 8.92 15.78 27.27
C ASN A 39 9.15 15.08 28.63
N LYS A 40 10.37 14.50 28.72
CA LYS A 40 11.25 14.24 29.88
C LYS A 40 11.17 12.91 30.66
N LYS A 41 12.21 12.10 30.37
CA LYS A 41 13.32 11.65 31.26
C LYS A 41 13.03 10.84 32.55
N LYS A 42 13.91 9.83 32.69
CA LYS A 42 14.38 9.08 33.89
C LYS A 42 13.58 7.85 34.31
N ALA A 43 14.18 6.68 34.09
CA ALA A 43 14.46 5.74 35.18
C ALA A 43 15.59 4.78 34.78
N SER A 44 16.62 4.77 35.62
CA SER A 44 17.84 3.95 35.57
C SER A 44 17.72 2.77 36.55
N ALA A 45 18.48 1.70 36.25
CA ALA A 45 18.84 0.56 37.11
C ALA A 45 17.70 -0.41 37.49
N LYS A 46 17.85 -1.74 37.38
CA LYS A 46 18.81 -2.53 38.16
C LYS A 46 18.83 -3.99 37.65
N ALA A 47 20.00 -4.54 37.33
CA ALA A 47 20.23 -5.98 37.37
C ALA A 47 21.67 -6.24 37.86
N ARG A 48 21.77 -7.02 38.94
CA ARG A 48 23.02 -7.35 39.65
C ARG A 48 23.71 -8.57 39.05
N LYS A 49 25.03 -8.60 39.30
CA LYS A 49 26.11 -9.51 38.90
C LYS A 49 25.87 -11.01 39.10
N GLY A 50 26.50 -11.81 38.23
CA GLY A 50 26.99 -13.16 38.48
C GLY A 50 28.21 -13.44 37.60
N SER A 51 29.33 -13.83 38.20
CA SER A 51 30.68 -13.94 37.62
C SER A 51 31.00 -15.37 37.18
N GLY A 52 31.78 -15.55 36.11
CA GLY A 52 32.38 -16.83 35.73
C GLY A 52 33.42 -16.68 34.61
N LYS A 53 34.68 -17.05 34.89
CA LYS A 53 35.87 -16.90 34.04
C LYS A 53 36.01 -18.02 32.99
N GLY A 54 36.68 -17.70 31.88
CA GLY A 54 37.68 -18.57 31.25
C GLY A 54 37.32 -19.16 29.87
N GLY A 55 38.22 -18.99 28.89
CA GLY A 55 38.26 -19.83 27.68
C GLY A 55 38.47 -19.08 26.37
N THR A 56 39.73 -18.83 26.00
CA THR A 56 40.18 -18.43 24.67
C THR A 56 40.03 -19.61 23.70
N LEU A 57 39.31 -19.49 22.58
CA LEU A 57 39.57 -20.31 21.39
C LEU A 57 39.22 -19.57 20.09
N SER A 58 40.24 -19.51 19.25
CA SER A 58 40.27 -19.14 17.84
C SER A 58 39.18 -19.86 17.03
N GLY A 59 38.44 -19.09 16.21
CA GLY A 59 37.56 -19.61 15.17
C GLY A 59 37.56 -18.67 13.97
N ARG A 60 38.40 -18.98 12.96
CA ARG A 60 38.29 -18.43 11.60
C ARG A 60 36.87 -18.69 11.09
N ASN A 61 36.04 -17.65 11.02
CA ASN A 61 34.82 -17.72 10.24
C ASN A 61 34.95 -16.79 9.04
N ARG A 62 35.16 -17.41 7.87
CA ARG A 62 35.03 -16.77 6.56
C ARG A 62 33.68 -16.06 6.55
N ARG A 63 33.69 -14.73 6.59
CA ARG A 63 32.49 -13.95 6.29
C ARG A 63 32.09 -14.34 4.87
N LYS A 64 30.94 -15.01 4.75
CA LYS A 64 30.23 -15.10 3.48
C LYS A 64 30.04 -13.66 3.01
N GLU A 65 30.81 -13.26 2.01
CA GLU A 65 30.51 -12.15 1.14
C GLU A 65 29.23 -12.54 0.36
N GLY A 66 28.08 -12.38 1.01
CA GLY A 66 26.81 -12.24 0.33
C GLY A 66 26.66 -10.76 0.03
N ALA A 67 26.83 -10.38 -1.23
CA ALA A 67 26.56 -9.03 -1.73
C ALA A 67 25.19 -8.54 -1.22
N PRO A 68 25.03 -7.24 -0.90
CA PRO A 68 23.76 -6.72 -0.42
C PRO A 68 22.73 -6.90 -1.54
N GLY A 69 21.71 -7.72 -1.27
CA GLY A 69 20.60 -7.93 -2.20
C GLY A 69 19.96 -6.60 -2.53
N GLY A 70 20.01 -6.21 -3.81
CA GLY A 70 19.32 -5.02 -4.29
C GLY A 70 17.85 -5.10 -3.91
N GLU A 71 17.30 -4.00 -3.42
CA GLU A 71 15.88 -3.90 -3.07
C GLU A 71 15.04 -4.36 -4.27
N SER A 72 14.20 -5.39 -4.05
CA SER A 72 13.29 -5.86 -5.08
C SER A 72 12.42 -4.68 -5.54
N GLN A 73 12.40 -4.39 -6.83
CA GLN A 73 11.58 -3.31 -7.39
C GLN A 73 10.09 -3.71 -7.43
N PRO A 74 9.16 -2.75 -7.45
CA PRO A 74 7.75 -3.00 -7.79
C PRO A 74 7.62 -3.70 -9.15
N LEU A 75 6.49 -4.37 -9.40
CA LEU A 75 6.22 -4.88 -10.74
C LEU A 75 5.88 -3.70 -11.66
N HIS A 76 6.31 -3.80 -12.91
CA HIS A 76 6.01 -2.83 -13.95
C HIS A 76 5.33 -3.54 -15.10
N PHE A 77 4.18 -3.02 -15.50
CA PHE A 77 3.41 -3.47 -16.65
C PHE A 77 3.24 -2.31 -17.62
N VAL A 78 3.04 -2.65 -18.89
CA VAL A 78 2.62 -1.70 -19.90
C VAL A 78 1.25 -2.15 -20.41
N SER A 79 0.32 -1.21 -20.37
CA SER A 79 -1.04 -1.34 -20.90
C SER A 79 -0.99 -1.55 -22.42
N GLU A 80 -2.05 -2.08 -23.04
CA GLU A 80 -2.07 -2.28 -24.51
C GLU A 80 -1.86 -0.96 -25.28
N GLU A 81 -2.32 0.15 -24.70
CA GLU A 81 -2.22 1.51 -25.23
C GLU A 81 -0.97 2.28 -24.74
N GLY A 82 -0.01 1.57 -24.15
CA GLY A 82 1.30 2.09 -23.78
C GLY A 82 1.32 2.92 -22.50
N PHE A 83 0.36 2.76 -21.58
CA PHE A 83 0.44 3.38 -20.26
C PHE A 83 1.27 2.54 -19.29
N ASP A 84 2.12 3.19 -18.50
CA ASP A 84 2.87 2.53 -17.45
C ASP A 84 2.00 2.22 -16.22
N LEU A 85 2.10 1.00 -15.74
CA LEU A 85 1.37 0.45 -14.62
C LEU A 85 2.35 -0.12 -13.58
N TYR A 86 2.29 0.35 -12.34
CA TYR A 86 3.17 -0.13 -11.27
C TYR A 86 2.37 -0.84 -10.17
N VAL A 87 2.85 -2.00 -9.72
CA VAL A 87 2.20 -2.80 -8.67
C VAL A 87 3.18 -3.06 -7.52
N GLY A 88 2.81 -2.66 -6.30
CA GLY A 88 3.60 -2.95 -5.11
C GLY A 88 3.42 -4.40 -4.64
N LYS A 89 4.50 -5.18 -4.52
CA LYS A 89 4.41 -6.60 -4.10
C LYS A 89 4.31 -6.80 -2.59
N ASN A 90 4.56 -5.74 -1.82
CA ASN A 90 4.55 -5.75 -0.37
C ASN A 90 4.30 -4.32 0.13
N ASN A 91 4.12 -4.18 1.44
CA ASN A 91 3.78 -2.89 2.07
C ASN A 91 4.82 -1.78 1.86
N TYR A 92 6.12 -2.10 1.80
CA TYR A 92 7.16 -1.10 1.52
C TYR A 92 7.09 -0.63 0.07
N GLN A 93 6.88 -1.56 -0.87
CA GLN A 93 6.69 -1.22 -2.27
C GLN A 93 5.35 -0.52 -2.52
N ASN A 94 4.30 -0.82 -1.76
CA ASN A 94 3.03 -0.10 -1.81
C ASN A 94 3.24 1.39 -1.49
N ASP A 95 4.04 1.70 -0.48
CA ASP A 95 4.44 3.08 -0.18
C ASP A 95 5.31 3.69 -1.30
N GLN A 96 6.24 2.90 -1.84
CA GLN A 96 7.11 3.34 -2.93
C GLN A 96 6.29 3.72 -4.17
N VAL A 97 5.42 2.84 -4.65
CA VAL A 97 4.58 3.13 -5.83
C VAL A 97 3.67 4.31 -5.57
N THR A 98 3.05 4.37 -4.39
CA THR A 98 2.02 5.39 -4.08
C THR A 98 2.60 6.77 -3.83
N PHE A 99 3.74 6.88 -3.16
CA PHE A 99 4.25 8.16 -2.67
C PHE A 99 5.58 8.60 -3.28
N HIS A 100 6.27 7.72 -4.02
CA HIS A 100 7.57 8.04 -4.63
C HIS A 100 7.58 7.91 -6.16
N ILE A 101 6.84 6.94 -6.74
CA ILE A 101 6.77 6.73 -8.20
C ILE A 101 5.60 7.50 -8.82
N ALA A 102 4.45 7.51 -8.14
CA ALA A 102 3.26 8.18 -8.62
C ALA A 102 3.37 9.71 -8.55
N ASP A 103 2.92 10.36 -9.61
CA ASP A 103 2.67 11.80 -9.63
C ASP A 103 1.28 12.09 -9.09
N ARG A 104 1.06 13.34 -8.69
CA ARG A 104 -0.19 13.79 -8.04
C ARG A 104 -1.46 13.54 -8.86
N GLU A 105 -1.35 13.59 -10.18
CA GLU A 105 -2.47 13.42 -11.12
C GLU A 105 -2.66 11.98 -11.60
N ASP A 106 -1.74 11.07 -11.26
CA ASP A 106 -1.85 9.65 -11.58
C ASP A 106 -2.95 8.97 -10.78
N TRP A 107 -3.40 7.84 -11.29
CA TRP A 107 -4.52 7.10 -10.71
C TRP A 107 -4.01 5.97 -9.83
N TRP A 108 -4.52 5.92 -8.61
CA TRP A 108 -4.27 4.89 -7.63
C TRP A 108 -5.47 3.95 -7.54
N PHE A 109 -5.19 2.66 -7.40
CA PHE A 109 -6.18 1.60 -7.29
C PHE A 109 -5.84 0.64 -6.16
N HIS A 110 -6.87 0.09 -5.51
CA HIS A 110 -6.73 -0.96 -4.51
C HIS A 110 -8.04 -1.75 -4.37
N ALA A 111 -7.92 -3.05 -4.09
CA ALA A 111 -9.08 -3.89 -3.84
C ALA A 111 -9.86 -3.41 -2.60
N LYS A 112 -11.16 -3.19 -2.76
CA LYS A 112 -11.99 -2.54 -1.75
C LYS A 112 -12.21 -3.48 -0.56
N LYS A 113 -11.98 -2.95 0.65
CA LYS A 113 -12.20 -3.64 1.95
C LYS A 113 -11.41 -4.94 2.16
N ILE A 114 -10.50 -5.31 1.25
CA ILE A 114 -9.69 -6.52 1.36
C ILE A 114 -8.21 -6.19 1.19
N PRO A 115 -7.28 -6.97 1.76
CA PRO A 115 -5.85 -6.77 1.57
C PRO A 115 -5.45 -6.93 0.10
N GLY A 116 -4.61 -6.03 -0.40
CA GLY A 116 -4.07 -6.12 -1.74
C GLY A 116 -2.90 -5.19 -2.01
N SER A 117 -2.48 -5.21 -3.27
CA SER A 117 -1.40 -4.37 -3.76
C SER A 117 -1.91 -2.98 -4.11
N HIS A 118 -1.09 -1.96 -3.91
CA HIS A 118 -1.34 -0.65 -4.48
C HIS A 118 -0.95 -0.69 -5.96
N VAL A 119 -1.83 -0.21 -6.83
CA VAL A 119 -1.57 -0.11 -8.27
C VAL A 119 -1.62 1.36 -8.69
N ILE A 120 -0.65 1.77 -9.49
CA ILE A 120 -0.56 3.11 -10.07
C ILE A 120 -0.64 3.00 -11.59
N LEU A 121 -1.53 3.77 -12.18
CA LEU A 121 -1.61 4.03 -13.62
C LEU A 121 -1.05 5.42 -13.90
N LYS A 122 0.10 5.48 -14.58
CA LYS A 122 0.75 6.73 -14.97
C LYS A 122 -0.06 7.40 -16.07
N SER A 123 -0.67 8.54 -15.74
CA SER A 123 -1.46 9.33 -16.69
C SER A 123 -0.57 10.06 -17.69
N GLY A 124 0.64 10.47 -17.29
CA GLY A 124 1.55 11.25 -18.13
C GLY A 124 0.96 12.58 -18.62
N GLY A 125 -0.08 13.10 -17.93
CA GLY A 125 -0.80 14.30 -18.35
C GLY A 125 -1.73 14.12 -19.55
N ARG A 126 -1.87 12.91 -20.10
CA ARG A 126 -2.86 12.59 -21.14
C ARG A 126 -4.14 12.02 -20.52
N GLU A 127 -5.25 12.14 -21.27
CA GLU A 127 -6.49 11.49 -20.89
C GLU A 127 -6.31 9.96 -20.92
N VAL A 128 -6.75 9.30 -19.86
CA VAL A 128 -6.64 7.85 -19.70
C VAL A 128 -7.93 7.23 -20.22
N THR A 129 -7.79 6.22 -21.07
CA THR A 129 -8.88 5.49 -21.69
C THR A 129 -9.59 4.56 -20.72
N ASP A 130 -10.83 4.19 -21.04
CA ASP A 130 -11.59 3.24 -20.21
C ASP A 130 -10.85 1.88 -20.11
N ARG A 131 -10.20 1.46 -21.20
CA ARG A 131 -9.44 0.21 -21.26
C ARG A 131 -8.24 0.20 -20.30
N ALA A 132 -7.41 1.25 -20.30
CA ALA A 132 -6.27 1.34 -19.40
C ALA A 132 -6.71 1.39 -17.92
N PHE A 133 -7.87 2.00 -17.64
CA PHE A 133 -8.49 1.98 -16.31
C PHE A 133 -8.91 0.57 -15.88
N GLU A 134 -9.57 -0.18 -16.76
CA GLU A 134 -9.98 -1.58 -16.51
C GLU A 134 -8.77 -2.49 -16.30
N GLU A 135 -7.70 -2.31 -17.07
CA GLU A 135 -6.44 -3.06 -16.92
C GLU A 135 -5.77 -2.79 -15.56
N ALA A 136 -5.71 -1.53 -15.14
CA ALA A 136 -5.19 -1.16 -13.82
C ALA A 136 -6.04 -1.76 -12.67
N ALA A 137 -7.36 -1.72 -12.81
CA ALA A 137 -8.26 -2.29 -11.82
C ALA A 137 -8.15 -3.82 -11.77
N SER A 138 -7.93 -4.48 -12.91
CA SER A 138 -7.73 -5.92 -13.00
C SER A 138 -6.42 -6.35 -12.32
N LEU A 139 -5.35 -5.56 -12.45
CA LEU A 139 -4.13 -5.76 -11.66
C LEU A 139 -4.40 -5.65 -10.15
N ALA A 140 -5.15 -4.64 -9.71
CA ALA A 140 -5.48 -4.48 -8.30
C ALA A 140 -6.34 -5.64 -7.76
N ALA A 141 -7.27 -6.14 -8.57
CA ALA A 141 -8.09 -7.30 -8.26
C ALA A 141 -7.24 -8.59 -8.19
N TYR A 142 -6.40 -8.85 -9.18
CA TYR A 142 -5.55 -10.04 -9.26
C TYR A 142 -4.50 -10.09 -8.14
N TYR A 143 -3.86 -8.96 -7.83
CA TYR A 143 -2.86 -8.85 -6.77
C TYR A 143 -3.48 -8.52 -5.40
N SER A 144 -4.66 -9.08 -5.12
CA SER A 144 -5.34 -9.00 -3.84
C SER A 144 -5.68 -10.38 -3.26
N SER A 145 -6.18 -10.42 -2.03
CA SER A 145 -6.74 -11.65 -1.47
C SER A 145 -8.04 -12.10 -2.18
N GLY A 146 -8.60 -11.28 -3.06
CA GLY A 146 -9.82 -11.56 -3.82
C GLY A 146 -9.60 -12.21 -5.17
N ARG A 147 -8.36 -12.54 -5.56
CA ARG A 147 -7.99 -13.01 -6.90
C ARG A 147 -8.77 -14.24 -7.42
N ASP A 148 -9.22 -15.10 -6.50
CA ASP A 148 -9.95 -16.33 -6.85
C ASP A 148 -11.46 -16.06 -7.03
N GLN A 149 -11.92 -14.82 -6.82
CA GLN A 149 -13.28 -14.38 -7.12
C GLN A 149 -13.40 -14.03 -8.60
N LYS A 150 -14.57 -14.28 -9.20
CA LYS A 150 -14.84 -13.87 -10.59
C LYS A 150 -14.77 -12.36 -10.79
N LYS A 151 -15.16 -11.60 -9.77
CA LYS A 151 -15.25 -10.14 -9.79
C LYS A 151 -14.89 -9.59 -8.42
N VAL A 152 -14.12 -8.51 -8.40
CA VAL A 152 -13.66 -7.83 -7.18
C VAL A 152 -14.02 -6.35 -7.29
N GLU A 153 -14.56 -5.76 -6.22
CA GLU A 153 -14.72 -4.31 -6.15
C GLU A 153 -13.35 -3.65 -5.93
N VAL A 154 -13.03 -2.64 -6.74
CA VAL A 154 -11.76 -1.90 -6.69
C VAL A 154 -12.08 -0.43 -6.48
N ASP A 155 -11.46 0.16 -5.46
CA ASP A 155 -11.49 1.60 -5.23
C ASP A 155 -10.41 2.26 -6.08
N TYR A 156 -10.74 3.43 -6.64
CA TYR A 156 -9.80 4.24 -7.40
C TYR A 156 -10.01 5.73 -7.21
N LEU A 157 -8.91 6.48 -7.28
CA LEU A 157 -8.83 7.92 -7.09
C LEU A 157 -7.46 8.43 -7.54
N GLN A 158 -7.34 9.74 -7.75
CA GLN A 158 -6.03 10.33 -8.03
C GLN A 158 -5.12 10.28 -6.80
N GLN A 159 -3.82 10.08 -7.02
CA GLN A 159 -2.81 9.94 -5.97
C GLN A 159 -2.84 11.10 -4.97
N LYS A 160 -3.06 12.34 -5.43
CA LYS A 160 -3.13 13.53 -4.54
C LYS A 160 -4.18 13.41 -3.43
N ASN A 161 -5.19 12.57 -3.61
CA ASN A 161 -6.27 12.32 -2.65
C ASN A 161 -5.96 11.16 -1.70
N VAL A 162 -4.91 10.37 -1.96
CA VAL A 162 -4.39 9.33 -1.06
C VAL A 162 -3.48 9.97 -0.02
N LYS A 163 -3.71 9.68 1.26
CA LYS A 163 -2.93 10.25 2.37
C LYS A 163 -2.27 9.15 3.20
N LYS A 164 -1.04 9.40 3.61
CA LYS A 164 -0.34 8.60 4.63
C LYS A 164 -0.39 9.33 5.98
N PRO A 165 -1.11 8.81 6.97
CA PRO A 165 -1.09 9.38 8.31
C PRO A 165 0.32 9.35 8.90
N SER A 166 0.67 10.39 9.66
CA SER A 166 1.99 10.47 10.30
C SER A 166 2.20 9.29 11.27
N GLY A 167 3.34 8.63 11.16
CA GLY A 167 3.69 7.45 11.97
C GLY A 167 2.97 6.15 11.56
N ALA A 168 2.19 6.16 10.46
CA ALA A 168 1.56 4.95 9.97
C ALA A 168 2.59 3.93 9.44
N LYS A 169 2.25 2.64 9.59
CA LYS A 169 3.04 1.54 9.03
C LYS A 169 3.08 1.63 7.50
N PRO A 170 4.13 1.08 6.85
CA PRO A 170 4.17 1.01 5.39
C PRO A 170 2.94 0.36 4.79
N GLY A 171 2.50 0.83 3.62
CA GLY A 171 1.30 0.39 2.91
C GLY A 171 0.00 0.94 3.48
N PHE A 172 0.02 1.56 4.67
CA PHE A 172 -1.20 2.10 5.26
C PHE A 172 -1.54 3.48 4.69
N VAL A 173 -2.74 3.58 4.12
CA VAL A 173 -3.26 4.81 3.52
C VAL A 173 -4.68 5.09 3.98
N VAL A 174 -5.08 6.34 3.88
CA VAL A 174 -6.45 6.80 4.08
C VAL A 174 -6.88 7.70 2.93
N TYR A 175 -8.14 7.63 2.57
CA TYR A 175 -8.80 8.50 1.60
C TYR A 175 -10.25 8.74 2.05
N TYR A 176 -10.78 9.90 1.68
CA TYR A 176 -12.13 10.34 2.09
C TYR A 176 -13.11 10.38 0.92
N THR A 177 -12.57 10.44 -0.30
CA THR A 177 -13.32 10.43 -1.55
C THR A 177 -12.67 9.43 -2.48
N ASN A 178 -13.49 8.59 -3.09
CA ASN A 178 -13.05 7.62 -4.08
C ASN A 178 -14.21 7.33 -5.04
N TYR A 179 -13.86 6.68 -6.14
CA TYR A 179 -14.80 5.96 -6.96
C TYR A 179 -14.59 4.46 -6.72
N SER A 180 -15.55 3.64 -7.14
CA SER A 180 -15.40 2.19 -7.14
C SER A 180 -15.85 1.63 -8.48
N MET A 181 -15.21 0.57 -8.94
CA MET A 181 -15.65 -0.23 -10.08
C MET A 181 -15.56 -1.71 -9.75
N VAL A 182 -16.24 -2.54 -10.53
CA VAL A 182 -16.12 -4.00 -10.44
C VAL A 182 -15.17 -4.44 -11.54
N ALA A 183 -14.06 -5.07 -11.15
CA ALA A 183 -13.04 -5.57 -12.07
C ALA A 183 -12.99 -7.10 -12.06
N GLU A 184 -12.61 -7.67 -13.20
CA GLU A 184 -12.27 -9.08 -13.31
C GLU A 184 -10.81 -9.28 -12.92
N THR A 185 -10.43 -10.52 -12.62
CA THR A 185 -9.04 -10.86 -12.23
C THR A 185 -8.21 -11.32 -13.43
N ASP A 186 -8.72 -11.15 -14.65
CA ASP A 186 -8.02 -11.49 -15.88
C ASP A 186 -6.97 -10.44 -16.23
N LEU A 187 -5.75 -10.90 -16.50
CA LEU A 187 -4.62 -10.05 -16.91
C LEU A 187 -4.28 -10.21 -18.41
N THR A 188 -5.15 -10.86 -19.18
CA THR A 188 -5.00 -10.99 -20.63
C THR A 188 -4.92 -9.60 -21.28
N GLY A 189 -3.82 -9.34 -22.01
CA GLY A 189 -3.54 -8.04 -22.64
C GLY A 189 -2.41 -7.25 -21.96
N LEU A 190 -2.11 -7.56 -20.69
CA LEU A 190 -1.05 -6.90 -19.96
C LEU A 190 0.30 -7.59 -20.16
N LYS A 191 1.32 -6.79 -20.48
CA LYS A 191 2.70 -7.25 -20.57
C LYS A 191 3.51 -6.72 -19.39
N GLN A 192 4.04 -7.64 -18.58
CA GLN A 192 5.05 -7.29 -17.59
C GLN A 192 6.38 -6.99 -18.28
N VAL A 193 7.07 -5.92 -17.88
CA VAL A 193 8.35 -5.46 -18.44
C VAL A 193 9.49 -5.74 -17.48
#